data_AF-A0A1E4S0P5-F1
#
_entry.id   AF-A0A1E4S0P5-F1
#
_cell.length_a   1.000
_cell.length_b   1.000
_cell.length_c   1.000
_cell.angle_alpha   90.00
_cell.angle_beta   90.00
_cell.angle_gamma   90.00
#
_symmetry.space_group_name_H-M   'P 1'
#
loop_
_entity.id
_entity.type
_entity.pdbx_description
1 polymer ?
#
loop_
_entity_poly.entity_id
_entity_poly.type
_entity_poly.pdbx_seq_one_letter_code
_entity_poly.pdbx_strand_id
1 'polypeptide(L)'
;MAFKDCTKALEELKAYKAKDGLSVSELMDSHVRGGLTYNDFLVLPGKIDFPSSAVSLESKLTKNITLKTPFVSSPMDTVTEAEMAIHMALLGGIGIIHHNSSAEDQAEMVKRVKRYENGFINEPVVLSPEATIGEAKALKQELGFAGFPVTEDGKFPGKLIGIVTSRDIQFVEDVTAKVSEVMTTELVTAHKGINLTDANEILRKSKKGKLPIVDDNGTLVSLLSRTDLQKNLNYPNASKSATTKQLLCGAAIGTLDADRERLALLVQAGLDVVVLDSSQGNSVFQLNMIKWIKETYPQLDVIAGNVVTREQAASLIAAGADGLRIGMGSGSICITQEVMACGRPQGTAVYNVTQFANQFGVPCIADGGVQNIGHITKAITLGASCVMMGSMLAGTTESPGDYFYRDGKRLKTYRGMGSIDAMQKTDVKGNASTSRYFSESDAVFVAQGVSGSVVDKGSIKKYIPYLYNGLQHSCQDIGVKSVLELREKSDSGEVRFEYRTPSAQLEGGVHNLHSYEKRLFN
;
A
#
# COMPACT_ATOMS: atom_id res chain seq x y z
N MET A 1 25.36 -55.24 3.53
CA MET A 1 24.33 -54.58 4.36
C MET A 1 22.98 -54.92 3.77
N ALA A 2 21.99 -55.30 4.58
CA ALA A 2 20.61 -55.38 4.12
C ALA A 2 20.03 -53.96 4.05
N PHE A 3 19.36 -53.63 2.94
CA PHE A 3 18.62 -52.37 2.83
C PHE A 3 17.36 -52.42 3.70
N LYS A 4 16.89 -51.27 4.19
CA LYS A 4 15.65 -51.15 4.96
C LYS A 4 14.42 -51.34 4.06
N ASP A 5 13.31 -51.75 4.65
CA ASP A 5 12.00 -51.86 3.99
C ASP A 5 11.43 -50.46 3.68
N CYS A 6 11.07 -50.21 2.42
CA CYS A 6 10.56 -48.91 1.98
C CYS A 6 9.21 -48.55 2.61
N THR A 7 8.40 -49.53 3.00
CA THR A 7 7.10 -49.29 3.66
C THR A 7 7.26 -48.65 5.04
N LYS A 8 8.43 -48.81 5.67
CA LYS A 8 8.75 -48.24 6.99
C LYS A 8 9.43 -46.88 6.93
N ALA A 9 9.61 -46.30 5.74
CA ALA A 9 10.39 -45.05 5.58
C ALA A 9 9.91 -43.89 6.47
N LEU A 10 8.60 -43.70 6.63
CA LEU A 10 8.05 -42.64 7.50
C LEU A 10 8.23 -42.93 9.00
N GLU A 11 8.31 -44.20 9.39
CA GLU A 11 8.61 -44.59 10.78
C GLU A 11 10.09 -44.35 11.09
N GLU A 12 10.97 -44.67 10.14
CA GLU A 12 12.40 -44.42 10.25
C GLU A 12 12.74 -42.93 10.43
N LEU A 13 11.93 -42.01 9.88
CA LEU A 13 12.09 -40.58 10.12
C LEU A 13 11.96 -40.20 11.60
N LYS A 14 11.17 -40.94 12.39
CA LYS A 14 10.99 -40.68 13.84
C LYS A 14 12.25 -41.01 14.65
N ALA A 15 13.20 -41.75 14.09
CA ALA A 15 14.47 -42.06 14.75
C ALA A 15 15.46 -40.88 14.71
N TYR A 16 15.25 -39.88 13.86
CA TYR A 16 16.09 -38.68 13.79
C TYR A 16 15.74 -37.73 14.94
N LYS A 17 16.77 -37.14 15.55
CA LYS A 17 16.62 -36.26 16.72
C LYS A 17 15.88 -34.94 16.41
N ALA A 18 15.97 -34.49 15.17
CA ALA A 18 15.35 -33.27 14.68
C ALA A 18 14.87 -33.47 13.24
N LYS A 19 13.97 -32.60 12.80
CA LYS A 19 13.63 -32.47 11.38
C LYS A 19 14.87 -31.99 10.61
N ASP A 20 14.93 -32.36 9.34
CA ASP A 20 15.98 -31.87 8.44
C ASP A 20 15.93 -30.33 8.30
N GLY A 21 17.09 -29.73 8.04
CA GLY A 21 17.28 -28.28 8.08
C GLY A 21 17.15 -27.65 9.48
N LEU A 22 17.14 -26.32 9.51
CA LEU A 22 17.11 -25.51 10.73
C LEU A 22 15.70 -24.98 11.03
N SER A 23 15.36 -24.82 12.31
CA SER A 23 14.24 -23.98 12.74
C SER A 23 14.59 -22.50 12.55
N VAL A 24 13.58 -21.63 12.57
CA VAL A 24 13.82 -20.18 12.47
C VAL A 24 14.68 -19.66 13.63
N SER A 25 14.54 -20.21 14.84
CA SER A 25 15.36 -19.83 16.00
C SER A 25 16.82 -20.26 15.87
N GLU A 26 17.07 -21.45 15.33
CA GLU A 26 18.44 -21.94 15.04
C GLU A 26 19.09 -21.14 13.91
N LEU A 27 18.31 -20.74 12.90
CA LEU A 27 18.78 -19.92 11.80
C LEU A 27 19.17 -18.51 12.27
N MET A 28 18.31 -17.88 13.06
CA MET A 28 18.40 -16.46 13.42
C MET A 28 19.16 -16.19 14.72
N ASP A 29 19.88 -17.18 15.25
CA ASP A 29 20.77 -16.99 16.39
C ASP A 29 21.99 -16.15 15.99
N SER A 30 21.99 -14.90 16.46
CA SER A 30 23.04 -13.92 16.18
C SER A 30 24.39 -14.30 16.80
N HIS A 31 24.43 -15.16 17.82
CA HIS A 31 25.69 -15.63 18.41
C HIS A 31 26.40 -16.66 17.52
N VAL A 32 25.65 -17.35 16.66
CA VAL A 32 26.17 -18.39 15.77
C VAL A 32 26.44 -17.83 14.37
N ARG A 33 25.50 -17.08 13.80
CA ARG A 33 25.54 -16.65 12.39
C ARG A 33 25.55 -15.12 12.20
N GLY A 34 25.51 -14.35 13.28
CA GLY A 34 25.49 -12.90 13.21
C GLY A 34 24.21 -12.34 12.58
N GLY A 35 24.35 -11.19 11.91
CA GLY A 35 23.23 -10.51 11.25
C GLY A 35 23.03 -10.98 9.80
N LEU A 36 21.93 -11.68 9.55
CA LEU A 36 21.54 -12.18 8.23
C LEU A 36 20.52 -11.29 7.52
N THR A 37 20.55 -11.33 6.19
CA THR A 37 19.59 -10.72 5.25
C THR A 37 18.81 -11.79 4.48
N TYR A 38 17.90 -11.38 3.61
CA TYR A 38 17.06 -12.32 2.83
C TYR A 38 17.87 -13.22 1.89
N ASN A 39 19.06 -12.81 1.44
CA ASN A 39 19.84 -13.62 0.51
C ASN A 39 20.61 -14.75 1.18
N ASP A 40 20.76 -14.69 2.50
CA ASP A 40 21.65 -15.57 3.27
C ASP A 40 21.02 -16.89 3.69
N PHE A 41 19.75 -17.12 3.35
CA PHE A 41 19.05 -18.37 3.69
C PHE A 41 17.99 -18.76 2.66
N LEU A 42 17.52 -20.01 2.71
CA LEU A 42 16.36 -20.54 1.99
C LEU A 42 15.32 -21.05 2.98
N VAL A 43 14.09 -21.20 2.48
CA VAL A 43 13.03 -21.96 3.13
C VAL A 43 12.98 -23.31 2.42
N LEU A 44 13.00 -24.40 3.18
CA LEU A 44 12.93 -25.75 2.63
C LEU A 44 11.50 -26.09 2.22
N PRO A 45 11.31 -26.89 1.15
CA PRO A 45 10.00 -27.32 0.71
C PRO A 45 9.34 -28.26 1.73
N GLY A 46 8.02 -28.29 1.73
CA GLY A 46 7.20 -29.15 2.59
C GLY A 46 6.38 -30.17 1.80
N LYS A 47 5.19 -30.48 2.31
CA LYS A 47 4.24 -31.40 1.66
C LYS A 47 3.13 -30.62 0.97
N ILE A 48 2.90 -30.93 -0.30
CA ILE A 48 1.81 -30.35 -1.10
C ILE A 48 0.61 -31.29 -1.11
N ASP A 49 -0.56 -30.80 -0.73
CA ASP A 49 -1.85 -31.51 -0.90
C ASP A 49 -3.01 -30.60 -1.31
N PHE A 50 -2.68 -29.44 -1.89
CA PHE A 50 -3.63 -28.42 -2.33
C PHE A 50 -3.07 -27.62 -3.53
N PRO A 51 -3.93 -27.00 -4.36
CA PRO A 51 -3.48 -26.10 -5.43
C PRO A 51 -3.07 -24.72 -4.89
N SER A 52 -2.13 -24.03 -5.56
CA SER A 52 -1.69 -22.69 -5.16
C SER A 52 -2.82 -21.67 -5.09
N SER A 53 -3.83 -21.78 -5.95
CA SER A 53 -5.01 -20.90 -5.97
C SER A 53 -5.84 -20.95 -4.67
N ALA A 54 -5.69 -22.00 -3.86
CA ALA A 54 -6.35 -22.11 -2.56
C ALA A 54 -5.61 -21.36 -1.43
N VAL A 55 -4.41 -20.83 -1.70
CA VAL A 55 -3.61 -20.12 -0.69
C VAL A 55 -4.20 -18.74 -0.41
N SER A 56 -4.52 -18.47 0.86
CA SER A 56 -4.94 -17.14 1.31
C SER A 56 -3.73 -16.25 1.63
N LEU A 57 -3.72 -15.06 1.04
CA LEU A 57 -2.70 -14.02 1.28
C LEU A 57 -3.21 -12.88 2.17
N GLU A 58 -4.34 -13.10 2.84
CA GLU A 58 -4.92 -12.12 3.77
C GLU A 58 -3.95 -11.79 4.91
N SER A 59 -3.68 -10.50 5.11
CA SER A 59 -2.54 -10.02 5.91
C SER A 59 -2.94 -8.80 6.73
N LYS A 60 -2.56 -8.77 8.01
CA LYS A 60 -2.82 -7.61 8.87
C LYS A 60 -1.81 -6.49 8.60
N LEU A 61 -2.31 -5.30 8.28
CA LEU A 61 -1.50 -4.08 8.18
C LEU A 61 -1.27 -3.48 9.56
N THR A 62 -2.34 -3.45 10.36
CA THR A 62 -2.41 -2.91 11.72
C THR A 62 -3.33 -3.81 12.56
N LYS A 63 -3.53 -3.49 13.84
CA LYS A 63 -4.47 -4.21 14.71
C LYS A 63 -5.87 -4.32 14.10
N ASN A 64 -6.37 -3.25 13.46
CA ASN A 64 -7.74 -3.14 12.99
C ASN A 64 -7.89 -3.26 11.46
N ILE A 65 -6.82 -3.09 10.68
CA ILE A 65 -6.86 -3.14 9.21
C ILE A 65 -6.23 -4.43 8.70
N THR A 66 -7.02 -5.19 7.94
CA THR A 66 -6.61 -6.40 7.22
C THR A 66 -6.73 -6.18 5.72
N LEU A 67 -5.68 -6.53 4.98
CA LEU A 67 -5.56 -6.43 3.53
C LEU A 67 -5.72 -7.82 2.90
N LYS A 68 -6.14 -7.86 1.64
CA LYS A 68 -6.23 -9.14 0.88
C LYS A 68 -4.87 -9.64 0.38
N THR A 69 -3.85 -8.79 0.44
CA THR A 69 -2.47 -9.10 0.09
C THR A 69 -1.52 -8.39 1.06
N PRO A 70 -0.30 -8.91 1.29
CA PRO A 70 0.69 -8.27 2.17
C PRO A 70 1.41 -7.07 1.51
N PHE A 71 0.88 -6.49 0.44
CA PHE A 71 1.62 -5.53 -0.40
C PHE A 71 1.32 -4.08 -0.03
N VAL A 72 2.37 -3.33 0.32
CA VAL A 72 2.30 -1.91 0.69
C VAL A 72 3.25 -1.11 -0.21
N SER A 73 2.78 -0.02 -0.82
CA SER A 73 3.68 0.90 -1.56
C SER A 73 4.30 1.94 -0.63
N SER A 74 5.61 2.19 -0.81
CA SER A 74 6.39 3.06 0.08
C SER A 74 6.01 4.55 -0.07
N PRO A 75 5.99 5.34 1.03
CA PRO A 75 5.72 6.78 0.99
C PRO A 75 6.92 7.56 0.45
N MET A 76 7.08 7.52 -0.87
CA MET A 76 8.15 8.23 -1.57
C MET A 76 7.57 8.98 -2.77
N ASP A 77 8.12 10.16 -3.06
CA ASP A 77 7.69 11.03 -4.18
C ASP A 77 8.02 10.51 -5.58
N THR A 78 8.61 9.33 -5.65
CA THR A 78 8.89 8.57 -6.88
C THR A 78 8.16 7.22 -6.92
N VAL A 79 7.27 6.97 -5.94
CA VAL A 79 6.53 5.71 -5.82
C VAL A 79 5.04 5.93 -5.61
N THR A 80 4.63 6.68 -4.59
CA THR A 80 3.23 6.68 -4.15
C THR A 80 2.61 8.07 -4.08
N GLU A 81 1.85 8.40 -5.12
CA GLU A 81 0.81 9.43 -5.12
C GLU A 81 -0.57 8.76 -5.25
N ALA A 82 -1.61 9.54 -5.57
CA ALA A 82 -3.00 9.06 -5.68
C ALA A 82 -3.16 7.86 -6.63
N GLU A 83 -2.54 7.87 -7.82
CA GLU A 83 -2.69 6.80 -8.82
C GLU A 83 -2.16 5.45 -8.31
N MET A 84 -0.97 5.44 -7.70
CA MET A 84 -0.40 4.23 -7.07
C MET A 84 -1.29 3.76 -5.92
N ALA A 85 -1.72 4.67 -5.04
CA ALA A 85 -2.53 4.30 -3.88
C ALA A 85 -3.90 3.70 -4.28
N ILE A 86 -4.58 4.28 -5.28
CA ILE A 86 -5.82 3.76 -5.86
C ILE A 86 -5.62 2.32 -6.34
N HIS A 87 -4.61 2.09 -7.18
CA HIS A 87 -4.44 0.81 -7.83
C HIS A 87 -3.89 -0.26 -6.89
N MET A 88 -3.05 0.10 -5.92
CA MET A 88 -2.65 -0.80 -4.84
C MET A 88 -3.87 -1.26 -4.03
N ALA A 89 -4.76 -0.33 -3.65
CA ALA A 89 -5.99 -0.67 -2.93
C ALA A 89 -6.91 -1.56 -3.76
N LEU A 90 -7.14 -1.25 -5.04
CA LEU A 90 -7.94 -2.09 -5.96
C LEU A 90 -7.38 -3.52 -6.09
N LEU A 91 -6.06 -3.67 -6.06
CA LEU A 91 -5.37 -4.97 -6.18
C LEU A 91 -5.19 -5.68 -4.83
N GLY A 92 -5.85 -5.18 -3.77
CA GLY A 92 -5.89 -5.81 -2.45
C GLY A 92 -4.70 -5.53 -1.55
N GLY A 93 -3.83 -4.61 -1.93
CA GLY A 93 -2.79 -4.01 -1.09
C GLY A 93 -3.25 -2.67 -0.51
N ILE A 94 -2.30 -1.78 -0.23
CA ILE A 94 -2.56 -0.38 0.13
C ILE A 94 -1.38 0.49 -0.31
N GLY A 95 -1.64 1.77 -0.61
CA GLY A 95 -0.57 2.75 -0.81
C GLY A 95 -0.49 3.76 0.32
N ILE A 96 0.73 4.13 0.70
CA ILE A 96 1.02 5.19 1.66
C ILE A 96 1.49 6.42 0.90
N ILE A 97 0.67 7.47 0.84
CA ILE A 97 0.99 8.72 0.15
C ILE A 97 2.14 9.43 0.88
N HIS A 98 3.16 9.88 0.16
CA HIS A 98 4.29 10.62 0.74
C HIS A 98 3.88 12.01 1.27
N HIS A 99 4.68 12.61 2.15
CA HIS A 99 4.47 13.98 2.64
C HIS A 99 5.44 15.01 2.06
N ASN A 100 6.25 14.66 1.05
CA ASN A 100 7.10 15.62 0.32
C ASN A 100 6.29 16.55 -0.62
N SER A 101 5.31 17.25 -0.05
CA SER A 101 4.38 18.21 -0.67
C SER A 101 3.78 19.12 0.41
N SER A 102 2.95 20.11 0.04
CA SER A 102 2.11 20.83 1.01
C SER A 102 1.13 19.88 1.72
N ALA A 103 0.54 20.33 2.83
CA ALA A 103 -0.46 19.55 3.55
C ALA A 103 -1.76 19.45 2.74
N GLU A 104 -2.11 20.53 2.03
CA GLU A 104 -3.27 20.65 1.16
C GLU A 104 -3.17 19.71 -0.05
N ASP A 105 -2.02 19.68 -0.73
CA ASP A 105 -1.81 18.77 -1.87
C ASP A 105 -1.89 17.31 -1.42
N GLN A 106 -1.34 17.00 -0.24
CA GLN A 106 -1.40 15.65 0.30
C GLN A 106 -2.84 15.25 0.67
N ALA A 107 -3.60 16.16 1.26
CA ALA A 107 -5.02 15.96 1.57
C ALA A 107 -5.85 15.77 0.30
N GLU A 108 -5.57 16.52 -0.77
CA GLU A 108 -6.24 16.33 -2.06
C GLU A 108 -5.90 14.97 -2.68
N MET A 109 -4.65 14.50 -2.57
CA MET A 109 -4.30 13.13 -2.99
C MET A 109 -5.07 12.07 -2.20
N VAL A 110 -5.19 12.20 -0.87
CA VAL A 110 -6.01 11.30 -0.04
C VAL A 110 -7.46 11.32 -0.52
N LYS A 111 -8.03 12.52 -0.68
CA LYS A 111 -9.41 12.71 -1.12
C LYS A 111 -9.67 12.06 -2.49
N ARG A 112 -8.73 12.17 -3.43
CA ARG A 112 -8.79 11.48 -4.74
C ARG A 112 -8.85 9.96 -4.60
N VAL A 113 -8.04 9.37 -3.71
CA VAL A 113 -8.10 7.91 -3.43
C VAL A 113 -9.46 7.54 -2.84
N LYS A 114 -9.90 8.25 -1.79
CA LYS A 114 -11.14 7.97 -1.07
C LYS A 114 -12.39 8.13 -1.93
N ARG A 115 -12.39 9.09 -2.87
CA ARG A 115 -13.51 9.34 -3.80
C ARG A 115 -13.47 8.47 -5.06
N TYR A 116 -12.43 7.67 -5.29
CA TYR A 116 -12.31 6.90 -6.53
C TYR A 116 -13.39 5.83 -6.66
N GLU A 117 -13.68 5.07 -5.61
CA GLU A 117 -14.77 4.08 -5.56
C GLU A 117 -15.65 4.42 -4.36
N ASN A 118 -16.97 4.43 -4.53
CA ASN A 118 -17.90 4.73 -3.44
C ASN A 118 -19.08 3.76 -3.46
N GLY A 119 -19.70 3.54 -2.31
CA GLY A 119 -21.04 2.95 -2.25
C GLY A 119 -22.06 4.03 -2.56
N PHE A 120 -22.25 4.93 -1.59
CA PHE A 120 -22.96 6.20 -1.76
C PHE A 120 -21.93 7.32 -1.92
N ILE A 121 -22.04 8.13 -2.98
CA ILE A 121 -21.21 9.31 -3.16
C ILE A 121 -21.77 10.39 -2.23
N ASN A 122 -20.99 10.76 -1.22
CA ASN A 122 -21.28 11.89 -0.34
C ASN A 122 -20.87 13.17 -1.07
N GLU A 123 -21.77 14.17 -1.12
CA GLU A 123 -21.53 15.45 -1.79
C GLU A 123 -21.13 15.30 -3.27
N PRO A 124 -21.99 14.71 -4.13
CA PRO A 124 -21.73 14.66 -5.57
C PRO A 124 -21.56 16.07 -6.14
N VAL A 125 -20.65 16.22 -7.10
CA VAL A 125 -20.48 17.47 -7.84
C VAL A 125 -21.72 17.72 -8.70
N VAL A 126 -22.32 18.90 -8.54
CA VAL A 126 -23.54 19.33 -9.22
C VAL A 126 -23.28 20.51 -10.14
N LEU A 127 -24.20 20.75 -11.08
CA LEU A 127 -24.19 21.91 -11.98
C LEU A 127 -25.46 22.74 -11.81
N SER A 128 -25.35 24.04 -12.11
CA SER A 128 -26.50 24.93 -12.29
C SER A 128 -27.16 24.67 -13.65
N PRO A 129 -28.50 24.83 -13.78
CA PRO A 129 -29.17 24.82 -15.09
C PRO A 129 -28.65 25.90 -16.05
N GLU A 130 -28.06 26.97 -15.50
CA GLU A 130 -27.49 28.10 -16.24
C GLU A 130 -26.02 27.87 -16.64
N ALA A 131 -25.38 26.81 -16.12
CA ALA A 131 -24.02 26.47 -16.52
C ALA A 131 -23.98 26.12 -18.00
N THR A 132 -22.85 26.40 -18.65
CA THR A 132 -22.66 26.15 -20.08
C THR A 132 -22.14 24.73 -20.35
N ILE A 133 -22.32 24.24 -21.58
CA ILE A 133 -21.69 22.98 -22.01
C ILE A 133 -20.17 23.06 -21.94
N GLY A 134 -19.59 24.23 -22.20
CA GLY A 134 -18.15 24.49 -22.05
C GLY A 134 -17.67 24.22 -20.61
N GLU A 135 -18.38 24.75 -19.61
CA GLU A 135 -18.08 24.51 -18.19
C GLU A 135 -18.23 23.03 -17.82
N ALA A 136 -19.28 22.35 -18.27
CA ALA A 136 -19.47 20.92 -18.03
C ALA A 136 -18.35 20.06 -18.66
N LYS A 137 -17.87 20.43 -19.86
CA LYS A 137 -16.74 19.77 -20.54
C LYS A 137 -15.42 20.03 -19.82
N ALA A 138 -15.18 21.25 -19.34
CA ALA A 138 -14.00 21.60 -18.54
C ALA A 138 -13.97 20.81 -17.23
N LEU A 139 -15.10 20.76 -16.51
CA LEU A 139 -15.25 20.00 -15.27
C LEU A 139 -15.03 18.50 -15.49
N LYS A 140 -15.47 17.96 -16.63
CA LYS A 140 -15.17 16.57 -17.03
C LYS A 140 -13.67 16.33 -17.22
N GLN A 141 -12.95 17.27 -17.82
CA GLN A 141 -11.50 17.16 -18.01
C GLN A 141 -10.75 17.23 -16.67
N GLU A 142 -11.19 18.12 -15.78
CA GLU A 142 -10.61 18.29 -14.46
C GLU A 142 -10.85 17.08 -13.55
N LEU A 143 -12.09 16.61 -13.45
CA LEU A 143 -12.48 15.54 -12.53
C LEU A 143 -12.34 14.12 -13.12
N GLY A 144 -12.16 14.01 -14.44
CA GLY A 144 -12.01 12.73 -15.14
C GLY A 144 -13.31 11.92 -15.31
N PHE A 145 -14.48 12.48 -14.97
CA PHE A 145 -15.78 11.84 -15.16
C PHE A 145 -16.84 12.82 -15.65
N ALA A 146 -17.93 12.30 -16.21
CA ALA A 146 -19.13 13.08 -16.52
C ALA A 146 -20.37 12.31 -16.06
N GLY A 147 -21.37 13.06 -15.58
CA GLY A 147 -22.52 12.53 -14.84
C GLY A 147 -22.82 13.41 -13.65
N PHE A 148 -23.12 14.69 -13.92
CA PHE A 148 -23.35 15.72 -12.92
C PHE A 148 -24.86 15.88 -12.73
N PRO A 149 -25.40 15.67 -11.52
CA PRO A 149 -26.76 16.09 -11.19
C PRO A 149 -26.89 17.60 -11.35
N VAL A 150 -28.05 18.05 -11.81
CA VAL A 150 -28.36 19.47 -11.97
C VAL A 150 -29.32 19.87 -10.86
N THR A 151 -28.91 20.83 -10.04
CA THR A 151 -29.75 21.38 -8.95
C THR A 151 -30.20 22.79 -9.30
N GLU A 152 -31.38 23.18 -8.83
CA GLU A 152 -32.03 24.46 -9.16
C GLU A 152 -31.13 25.69 -8.94
N ASP A 153 -30.32 25.69 -7.88
CA ASP A 153 -29.39 26.76 -7.52
C ASP A 153 -27.92 26.45 -7.84
N GLY A 154 -27.65 25.28 -8.44
CA GLY A 154 -26.31 24.78 -8.71
C GLY A 154 -25.49 24.41 -7.47
N LYS A 155 -26.12 24.22 -6.30
CA LYS A 155 -25.44 23.86 -5.05
C LYS A 155 -25.86 22.49 -4.53
N PHE A 156 -25.00 21.91 -3.70
CA PHE A 156 -25.28 20.69 -2.94
C PHE A 156 -25.30 21.02 -1.43
N PRO A 157 -26.31 20.55 -0.67
CA PRO A 157 -27.55 19.94 -1.14
C PRO A 157 -28.44 20.96 -1.85
N GLY A 158 -29.26 20.51 -2.81
CA GLY A 158 -30.15 21.37 -3.60
C GLY A 158 -31.26 20.56 -4.30
N LYS A 159 -32.34 21.23 -4.71
CA LYS A 159 -33.47 20.57 -5.39
C LYS A 159 -33.05 20.01 -6.74
N LEU A 160 -33.18 18.70 -6.91
CA LEU A 160 -32.76 18.00 -8.13
C LEU A 160 -33.74 18.26 -9.27
N ILE A 161 -33.26 18.80 -10.38
CA ILE A 161 -34.08 19.12 -11.56
C ILE A 161 -33.67 18.36 -12.82
N GLY A 162 -32.49 17.73 -12.82
CA GLY A 162 -32.03 16.94 -13.96
C GLY A 162 -30.68 16.27 -13.73
N ILE A 163 -30.14 15.64 -14.76
CA ILE A 163 -28.77 15.13 -14.80
C ILE A 163 -28.18 15.33 -16.20
N VAL A 164 -26.90 15.68 -16.25
CA VAL A 164 -26.14 15.74 -17.51
C VAL A 164 -25.01 14.72 -17.49
N THR A 165 -24.87 13.96 -18.57
CA THR A 165 -23.92 12.87 -18.71
C THR A 165 -22.98 13.08 -19.90
N SER A 166 -21.97 12.22 -20.02
CA SER A 166 -21.02 12.26 -21.13
C SER A 166 -21.69 12.25 -22.50
N ARG A 167 -22.82 11.54 -22.66
CA ARG A 167 -23.50 11.37 -23.95
C ARG A 167 -24.27 12.63 -24.35
N ASP A 168 -24.84 13.33 -23.38
CA ASP A 168 -25.67 14.50 -23.61
C ASP A 168 -24.84 15.67 -24.17
N ILE A 169 -23.58 15.79 -23.75
CA ILE A 169 -22.66 16.86 -24.18
C ILE A 169 -21.70 16.45 -25.30
N GLN A 170 -21.69 15.17 -25.72
CA GLN A 170 -20.64 14.61 -26.59
C GLN A 170 -20.61 15.26 -27.97
N PHE A 171 -21.79 15.45 -28.56
CA PHE A 171 -21.96 15.94 -29.93
C PHE A 171 -22.57 17.34 -29.99
N VAL A 172 -22.55 18.07 -28.86
CA VAL A 172 -22.98 19.46 -28.82
C VAL A 172 -21.82 20.35 -29.27
N GLU A 173 -21.99 20.99 -30.43
CA GLU A 173 -21.01 21.90 -31.03
C GLU A 173 -20.99 23.25 -30.32
N ASP A 174 -22.16 23.81 -30.00
CA ASP A 174 -22.27 25.07 -29.29
C ASP A 174 -21.91 24.90 -27.80
N VAL A 175 -20.73 25.37 -27.44
CA VAL A 175 -20.23 25.32 -26.05
C VAL A 175 -20.89 26.34 -25.14
N THR A 176 -21.61 27.32 -25.69
CA THR A 176 -22.31 28.37 -24.94
C THR A 176 -23.75 28.00 -24.57
N ALA A 177 -24.31 26.95 -25.19
CA ALA A 177 -25.61 26.41 -24.85
C ALA A 177 -25.66 26.03 -23.35
N LYS A 178 -26.84 26.17 -22.73
CA LYS A 178 -27.02 25.89 -21.30
C LYS A 178 -27.21 24.41 -21.03
N VAL A 179 -26.79 23.98 -19.85
CA VAL A 179 -27.00 22.61 -19.35
C VAL A 179 -28.49 22.27 -19.31
N SER A 180 -29.36 23.23 -18.98
CA SER A 180 -30.82 23.06 -18.99
C SER A 180 -31.41 22.66 -20.34
N GLU A 181 -30.74 22.98 -21.46
CA GLU A 181 -31.22 22.65 -22.82
C GLU A 181 -30.93 21.19 -23.21
N VAL A 182 -29.96 20.54 -22.55
CA VAL A 182 -29.50 19.19 -22.92
C VAL A 182 -29.66 18.14 -21.81
N MET A 183 -29.89 18.58 -20.56
CA MET A 183 -30.01 17.67 -19.42
C MET A 183 -31.21 16.74 -19.54
N THR A 184 -31.09 15.53 -18.99
CA THR A 184 -32.24 14.64 -18.83
C THR A 184 -33.05 15.04 -17.60
N THR A 185 -34.35 15.26 -17.76
CA THR A 185 -35.29 15.63 -16.70
C THR A 185 -36.08 14.45 -16.14
N GLU A 186 -36.33 13.41 -16.94
CA GLU A 186 -36.97 12.17 -16.49
C GLU A 186 -35.94 11.26 -15.79
N LEU A 187 -35.88 11.38 -14.47
CA LEU A 187 -34.89 10.68 -13.65
C LEU A 187 -35.48 9.45 -12.96
N VAL A 188 -34.71 8.36 -12.98
CA VAL A 188 -34.89 7.29 -12.01
C VAL A 188 -34.13 7.71 -10.75
N THR A 189 -34.84 7.88 -9.64
CA THR A 189 -34.29 8.25 -8.34
C THR A 189 -34.62 7.18 -7.29
N ALA A 190 -33.98 7.25 -6.13
CA ALA A 190 -34.38 6.50 -4.94
C ALA A 190 -34.50 7.44 -3.73
N HIS A 191 -35.28 7.04 -2.74
CA HIS A 191 -35.53 7.85 -1.55
C HIS A 191 -34.41 7.74 -0.50
N LYS A 192 -34.19 8.83 0.24
CA LYS A 192 -33.30 8.88 1.41
C LYS A 192 -33.71 7.78 2.41
N GLY A 193 -32.70 7.08 2.94
CA GLY A 193 -32.90 5.96 3.87
C GLY A 193 -32.86 4.57 3.20
N ILE A 194 -32.80 4.51 1.86
CA ILE A 194 -32.56 3.26 1.14
C ILE A 194 -31.19 2.64 1.51
N ASN A 195 -31.16 1.32 1.68
CA ASN A 195 -29.88 0.63 1.88
C ASN A 195 -29.12 0.45 0.55
N LEU A 196 -27.81 0.20 0.64
CA LEU A 196 -26.96 0.12 -0.54
C LEU A 196 -27.33 -1.05 -1.48
N THR A 197 -27.80 -2.17 -0.92
CA THR A 197 -28.18 -3.36 -1.70
C THR A 197 -29.38 -3.07 -2.60
N ASP A 198 -30.43 -2.49 -2.04
CA ASP A 198 -31.66 -2.16 -2.77
C ASP A 198 -31.41 -1.05 -3.80
N ALA A 199 -30.62 -0.03 -3.43
CA ALA A 199 -30.22 1.02 -4.37
C ALA A 199 -29.43 0.46 -5.57
N ASN A 200 -28.54 -0.51 -5.32
CA ASN A 200 -27.82 -1.21 -6.38
C ASN A 200 -28.74 -2.03 -7.28
N GLU A 201 -29.82 -2.63 -6.75
CA GLU A 201 -30.81 -3.30 -7.58
C GLU A 201 -31.58 -2.35 -8.48
N ILE A 202 -32.01 -1.19 -7.97
CA ILE A 202 -32.67 -0.15 -8.76
C ILE A 202 -31.75 0.31 -9.90
N LEU A 203 -30.49 0.57 -9.59
CA LEU A 203 -29.49 0.98 -10.59
C LEU A 203 -29.23 -0.11 -11.65
N ARG A 204 -29.22 -1.39 -11.26
CA ARG A 204 -29.10 -2.52 -12.20
C ARG A 204 -30.32 -2.64 -13.11
N LYS A 205 -31.53 -2.54 -12.55
CA LYS A 205 -32.80 -2.63 -13.28
C LYS A 205 -33.00 -1.47 -14.26
N SER A 206 -32.68 -0.24 -13.83
CA SER A 206 -32.81 0.96 -14.67
C SER A 206 -31.82 0.99 -15.83
N LYS A 207 -30.70 0.24 -15.71
CA LYS A 207 -29.57 0.22 -16.66
C LYS A 207 -28.96 1.61 -16.90
N LYS A 208 -29.28 2.62 -16.07
CA LYS A 208 -28.71 3.97 -16.15
C LYS A 208 -27.29 3.99 -15.57
N GLY A 209 -26.55 5.06 -15.86
CA GLY A 209 -25.18 5.23 -15.38
C GLY A 209 -25.08 5.73 -13.93
N LYS A 210 -26.13 6.39 -13.45
CA LYS A 210 -26.21 7.04 -12.14
C LYS A 210 -27.59 6.84 -11.53
N LEU A 211 -27.67 6.82 -10.19
CA LEU A 211 -28.93 6.81 -9.43
C LEU A 211 -28.87 7.91 -8.36
N PRO A 212 -29.54 9.05 -8.58
CA PRO A 212 -29.66 10.10 -7.56
C PRO A 212 -30.54 9.64 -6.38
N ILE A 213 -30.11 9.99 -5.17
CA ILE A 213 -30.87 9.76 -3.94
C ILE A 213 -31.44 11.08 -3.47
N VAL A 214 -32.76 11.16 -3.29
CA VAL A 214 -33.47 12.39 -2.93
C VAL A 214 -34.27 12.23 -1.64
N ASP A 215 -34.49 13.34 -0.92
CA ASP A 215 -35.45 13.37 0.19
C ASP A 215 -36.89 13.61 -0.29
N ASP A 216 -37.83 13.72 0.65
CA ASP A 216 -39.26 13.90 0.37
C ASP A 216 -39.59 15.22 -0.34
N ASN A 217 -38.68 16.21 -0.25
CA ASN A 217 -38.81 17.50 -0.93
C ASN A 217 -38.15 17.50 -2.33
N GLY A 218 -37.59 16.37 -2.76
CA GLY A 218 -36.83 16.26 -4.02
C GLY A 218 -35.41 16.84 -3.95
N THR A 219 -34.88 17.08 -2.75
CA THR A 219 -33.51 17.58 -2.56
C THR A 219 -32.51 16.44 -2.74
N LEU A 220 -31.45 16.67 -3.51
CA LEU A 220 -30.37 15.69 -3.70
C LEU A 220 -29.58 15.50 -2.41
N VAL A 221 -29.46 14.24 -1.98
CA VAL A 221 -28.74 13.84 -0.77
C VAL A 221 -27.49 13.01 -1.10
N SER A 222 -27.55 12.18 -2.14
CA SER A 222 -26.42 11.33 -2.54
C SER A 222 -26.57 10.87 -4.00
N LEU A 223 -25.57 10.17 -4.53
CA LEU A 223 -25.54 9.62 -5.87
C LEU A 223 -24.86 8.24 -5.85
N LEU A 224 -25.39 7.27 -6.60
CA LEU A 224 -24.65 6.04 -6.91
C LEU A 224 -24.19 6.05 -8.36
N SER A 225 -23.07 5.39 -8.64
CA SER A 225 -22.57 5.20 -10.00
C SER A 225 -22.48 3.73 -10.39
N ARG A 226 -22.91 3.42 -11.62
CA ARG A 226 -22.79 2.07 -12.18
C ARG A 226 -21.34 1.65 -12.35
N THR A 227 -20.43 2.61 -12.52
CA THR A 227 -18.99 2.35 -12.61
C THR A 227 -18.44 1.77 -11.31
N ASP A 228 -18.99 2.13 -10.14
CA ASP A 228 -18.53 1.57 -8.86
C ASP A 228 -18.92 0.09 -8.73
N LEU A 229 -20.10 -0.29 -9.25
CA LEU A 229 -20.48 -1.70 -9.37
C LEU A 229 -19.56 -2.49 -10.28
N GLN A 230 -19.10 -1.88 -11.39
CA GLN A 230 -18.14 -2.49 -12.29
C GLN A 230 -16.75 -2.61 -11.65
N LYS A 231 -16.30 -1.58 -10.91
CA LYS A 231 -15.04 -1.64 -10.15
C LYS A 231 -15.06 -2.78 -9.14
N ASN A 232 -16.12 -2.89 -8.34
CA ASN A 232 -16.28 -3.99 -7.39
C ASN A 232 -16.30 -5.37 -8.06
N LEU A 233 -16.88 -5.49 -9.26
CA LEU A 233 -16.86 -6.74 -10.03
C LEU A 233 -15.46 -7.08 -10.56
N ASN A 234 -14.76 -6.08 -11.10
CA ASN A 234 -13.43 -6.25 -11.70
C ASN A 234 -12.32 -6.44 -10.66
N TYR A 235 -12.52 -5.90 -9.45
CA TYR A 235 -11.57 -5.91 -8.34
C TYR A 235 -12.20 -6.52 -7.07
N PRO A 236 -12.46 -7.84 -7.07
CA PRO A 236 -13.14 -8.51 -5.96
C PRO A 236 -12.31 -8.50 -4.66
N ASN A 237 -10.99 -8.39 -4.78
CA ASN A 237 -10.06 -8.37 -3.66
C ASN A 237 -9.69 -6.95 -3.20
N ALA A 238 -10.39 -5.91 -3.68
CA ALA A 238 -10.06 -4.52 -3.33
C ALA A 238 -10.08 -4.27 -1.81
N SER A 239 -9.05 -3.61 -1.31
CA SER A 239 -8.94 -3.12 0.06
C SER A 239 -9.82 -1.89 0.23
N LYS A 240 -10.99 -2.06 0.85
CA LYS A 240 -11.97 -0.99 1.04
C LYS A 240 -12.70 -1.09 2.36
N SER A 241 -13.21 0.05 2.83
CA SER A 241 -14.10 0.11 3.98
C SER A 241 -15.34 -0.73 3.75
N ALA A 242 -15.67 -1.61 4.70
CA ALA A 242 -16.87 -2.42 4.64
C ALA A 242 -18.14 -1.56 4.63
N THR A 243 -18.11 -0.40 5.29
CA THR A 243 -19.23 0.51 5.49
C THR A 243 -19.41 1.45 4.30
N THR A 244 -18.39 2.23 3.96
CA THR A 244 -18.50 3.28 2.91
C THR A 244 -18.27 2.73 1.50
N LYS A 245 -17.69 1.53 1.39
CA LYS A 245 -17.14 0.94 0.16
C LYS A 245 -16.02 1.74 -0.50
N GLN A 246 -15.50 2.76 0.17
CA GLN A 246 -14.36 3.53 -0.31
C GLN A 246 -13.05 2.77 -0.12
N LEU A 247 -12.14 2.93 -1.07
CA LEU A 247 -10.79 2.34 -0.99
C LEU A 247 -10.09 2.79 0.28
N LEU A 248 -9.30 1.89 0.87
CA LEU A 248 -8.43 2.24 2.00
C LEU A 248 -7.26 3.08 1.49
N CYS A 249 -6.91 4.12 2.25
CA CYS A 249 -5.82 5.03 1.93
C CYS A 249 -4.91 5.23 3.15
N GLY A 250 -3.60 5.13 2.93
CA GLY A 250 -2.59 5.52 3.92
C GLY A 250 -1.84 6.78 3.51
N ALA A 251 -1.24 7.46 4.48
CA ALA A 251 -0.40 8.63 4.27
C ALA A 251 0.71 8.69 5.31
N ALA A 252 1.86 9.21 4.91
CA ALA A 252 2.98 9.50 5.80
C ALA A 252 2.88 10.93 6.36
N ILE A 253 3.40 11.16 7.55
CA ILE A 253 3.64 12.49 8.12
C ILE A 253 4.97 12.50 8.90
N GLY A 254 5.49 13.69 9.22
CA GLY A 254 6.59 13.83 10.17
C GLY A 254 6.13 13.69 11.62
N THR A 255 6.97 14.17 12.55
CA THR A 255 6.68 14.12 14.00
C THR A 255 6.77 15.48 14.68
N LEU A 256 6.81 16.57 13.91
CA LEU A 256 6.87 17.92 14.44
C LEU A 256 5.47 18.44 14.73
N ASP A 257 5.36 19.54 15.48
CA ASP A 257 4.05 20.12 15.83
C ASP A 257 3.26 20.59 14.60
N ALA A 258 3.94 21.05 13.54
CA ALA A 258 3.29 21.42 12.28
C ALA A 258 2.59 20.23 11.59
N ASP A 259 3.04 18.99 11.84
CA ASP A 259 2.40 17.79 11.28
C ASP A 259 1.05 17.48 11.92
N ARG A 260 0.70 18.11 13.07
CA ARG A 260 -0.62 17.95 13.69
C ARG A 260 -1.72 18.58 12.82
N GLU A 261 -1.48 19.78 12.30
CA GLU A 261 -2.39 20.47 11.38
C GLU A 261 -2.49 19.72 10.05
N ARG A 262 -1.34 19.25 9.52
CA ARG A 262 -1.32 18.37 8.35
C ARG A 262 -2.21 17.15 8.57
N LEU A 263 -2.05 16.44 9.68
CA LEU A 263 -2.86 15.25 9.96
C LEU A 263 -4.36 15.57 10.06
N ALA A 264 -4.73 16.71 10.64
CA ALA A 264 -6.12 17.13 10.71
C ALA A 264 -6.75 17.25 9.31
N LEU A 265 -6.04 17.84 8.35
CA LEU A 265 -6.48 17.92 6.95
C LEU A 265 -6.60 16.54 6.29
N LEU A 266 -5.65 15.63 6.56
CA LEU A 266 -5.70 14.26 6.02
C LEU A 266 -6.88 13.46 6.60
N VAL A 267 -7.14 13.59 7.90
CA VAL A 267 -8.30 12.95 8.55
C VAL A 267 -9.60 13.50 7.98
N GLN A 268 -9.69 14.82 7.78
CA GLN A 268 -10.85 15.44 7.11
C GLN A 268 -11.05 14.93 5.68
N ALA A 269 -9.96 14.64 4.96
CA ALA A 269 -10.00 14.02 3.64
C ALA A 269 -10.41 12.52 3.67
N GLY A 270 -10.49 11.90 4.85
CA GLY A 270 -10.94 10.52 5.04
C GLY A 270 -9.81 9.49 5.13
N LEU A 271 -8.62 9.88 5.62
CA LEU A 271 -7.50 8.97 5.84
C LEU A 271 -7.86 7.81 6.79
N ASP A 272 -7.47 6.57 6.45
CA ASP A 272 -7.76 5.39 7.27
C ASP A 272 -6.57 4.98 8.17
N VAL A 273 -5.34 5.23 7.71
CA VAL A 273 -4.11 4.85 8.43
C VAL A 273 -2.99 5.86 8.21
N VAL A 274 -2.30 6.24 9.28
CA VAL A 274 -1.17 7.16 9.22
C VAL A 274 0.15 6.44 9.54
N VAL A 275 1.19 6.75 8.77
CA VAL A 275 2.56 6.27 9.00
C VAL A 275 3.41 7.44 9.50
N LEU A 276 4.02 7.29 10.67
CA LEU A 276 5.00 8.26 11.17
C LEU A 276 6.35 7.97 10.50
N ASP A 277 6.79 8.86 9.60
CA ASP A 277 7.95 8.62 8.75
C ASP A 277 9.23 9.19 9.37
N SER A 278 10.08 8.30 9.89
CA SER A 278 11.40 8.64 10.42
C SER A 278 12.41 7.55 10.07
N SER A 279 13.68 7.93 9.92
CA SER A 279 14.76 6.93 9.83
C SER A 279 15.00 6.20 11.16
N GLN A 280 14.72 6.85 12.30
CA GLN A 280 14.90 6.33 13.65
C GLN A 280 13.72 6.77 14.52
N GLY A 281 12.66 5.95 14.55
CA GLY A 281 11.38 6.34 15.13
C GLY A 281 11.31 6.34 16.64
N ASN A 282 12.28 5.75 17.35
CA ASN A 282 12.30 5.75 18.81
C ASN A 282 12.84 7.10 19.31
N SER A 283 11.97 8.11 19.30
CA SER A 283 12.25 9.47 19.74
C SER A 283 11.09 10.01 20.60
N VAL A 284 11.40 10.96 21.49
CA VAL A 284 10.36 11.62 22.31
C VAL A 284 9.31 12.30 21.44
N PHE A 285 9.71 12.86 20.29
CA PHE A 285 8.80 13.49 19.33
C PHE A 285 7.76 12.50 18.80
N GLN A 286 8.21 11.34 18.32
CA GLN A 286 7.29 10.33 17.79
C GLN A 286 6.42 9.71 18.89
N LEU A 287 6.98 9.45 20.07
CA LEU A 287 6.21 8.94 21.21
C LEU A 287 5.07 9.89 21.62
N ASN A 288 5.35 11.20 21.64
CA ASN A 288 4.33 12.21 21.95
C ASN A 288 3.29 12.33 20.83
N MET A 289 3.73 12.26 19.56
CA MET A 289 2.82 12.27 18.41
C MET A 289 1.86 11.08 18.44
N ILE A 290 2.35 9.86 18.72
CA ILE A 290 1.48 8.67 18.81
C ILE A 290 0.40 8.88 19.88
N LYS A 291 0.79 9.27 21.10
CA LYS A 291 -0.15 9.51 22.20
C LYS A 291 -1.20 10.55 21.83
N TRP A 292 -0.77 11.68 21.27
CA TRP A 292 -1.67 12.74 20.82
C TRP A 292 -2.64 12.26 19.74
N ILE A 293 -2.19 11.47 18.76
CA ILE A 293 -3.07 10.90 17.72
C ILE A 293 -4.09 9.96 18.34
N LYS A 294 -3.69 9.05 19.24
CA LYS A 294 -4.62 8.10 19.86
C LYS A 294 -5.67 8.80 20.75
N GLU A 295 -5.32 9.92 21.37
CA GLU A 295 -6.25 10.76 22.13
C GLU A 295 -7.19 11.57 21.23
N THR A 296 -6.67 12.16 20.15
CA THR A 296 -7.41 13.10 19.28
C THR A 296 -8.25 12.38 18.22
N TYR A 297 -7.71 11.31 17.64
CA TYR A 297 -8.31 10.54 16.56
C TYR A 297 -8.29 9.04 16.91
N PRO A 298 -9.08 8.59 17.90
CA PRO A 298 -9.01 7.21 18.42
C PRO A 298 -9.33 6.13 17.38
N GLN A 299 -10.06 6.48 16.32
CA GLN A 299 -10.42 5.59 15.21
C GLN A 299 -9.36 5.51 14.11
N LEU A 300 -8.35 6.40 14.14
CA LEU A 300 -7.25 6.39 13.18
C LEU A 300 -6.19 5.38 13.65
N ASP A 301 -5.83 4.47 12.75
CA ASP A 301 -4.76 3.52 13.00
C ASP A 301 -3.38 4.18 12.75
N VAL A 302 -2.44 3.94 13.66
CA VAL A 302 -1.10 4.54 13.63
C VAL A 302 -0.03 3.48 13.44
N ILE A 303 0.75 3.62 12.37
CA ILE A 303 1.95 2.81 12.10
C ILE A 303 3.18 3.63 12.49
N ALA A 304 3.89 3.18 13.52
CA ALA A 304 5.07 3.85 14.04
C ALA A 304 6.36 3.25 13.46
N GLY A 305 7.41 4.06 13.34
CA GLY A 305 8.70 3.61 12.82
C GLY A 305 9.62 4.72 12.31
N ASN A 306 10.76 4.38 11.72
CA ASN A 306 11.23 3.00 11.55
C ASN A 306 11.93 2.46 12.80
N VAL A 307 11.89 1.14 13.00
CA VAL A 307 12.58 0.42 14.08
C VAL A 307 13.38 -0.77 13.54
N VAL A 308 14.43 -1.18 14.25
CA VAL A 308 15.23 -2.38 13.94
C VAL A 308 15.62 -3.20 15.18
N THR A 309 15.26 -2.75 16.39
CA THR A 309 15.52 -3.47 17.65
C THR A 309 14.25 -3.69 18.47
N ARG A 310 14.33 -4.66 19.39
CA ARG A 310 13.24 -5.01 20.30
C ARG A 310 12.87 -3.84 21.22
N GLU A 311 13.86 -3.10 21.69
CA GLU A 311 13.71 -1.98 22.63
C GLU A 311 12.97 -0.81 21.98
N GLN A 312 13.31 -0.51 20.72
CA GLN A 312 12.59 0.50 19.94
C GLN A 312 11.12 0.08 19.73
N ALA A 313 10.89 -1.20 19.40
CA ALA A 313 9.54 -1.74 19.24
C ALA A 313 8.73 -1.63 20.54
N ALA A 314 9.31 -2.02 21.68
CA ALA A 314 8.66 -1.92 22.98
C ALA A 314 8.23 -0.48 23.32
N SER A 315 9.11 0.49 23.06
CA SER A 315 8.85 1.91 23.28
C SER A 315 7.64 2.41 22.49
N LEU A 316 7.61 2.14 21.17
CA LEU A 316 6.53 2.61 20.30
C LEU A 316 5.21 1.85 20.51
N ILE A 317 5.27 0.55 20.83
CA ILE A 317 4.09 -0.25 21.19
C ILE A 317 3.47 0.29 22.48
N ALA A 318 4.28 0.56 23.50
CA ALA A 318 3.82 1.11 24.78
C ALA A 318 3.22 2.52 24.63
N ALA A 319 3.64 3.30 23.63
CA ALA A 319 3.05 4.60 23.31
C ALA A 319 1.67 4.48 22.65
N GLY A 320 1.28 3.31 22.15
CA GLY A 320 -0.03 3.06 21.55
C GLY A 320 -0.02 2.79 20.04
N ALA A 321 1.11 2.40 19.45
CA ALA A 321 1.16 2.04 18.03
C ALA A 321 0.24 0.84 17.68
N ASP A 322 -0.41 0.93 16.52
CA ASP A 322 -1.30 -0.12 15.97
C ASP A 322 -0.58 -1.02 14.95
N GLY A 323 0.56 -0.57 14.45
CA GLY A 323 1.50 -1.33 13.62
C GLY A 323 2.91 -0.76 13.70
N LEU A 324 3.90 -1.54 13.29
CA LEU A 324 5.30 -1.11 13.22
C LEU A 324 5.87 -1.17 11.81
N ARG A 325 6.74 -0.22 11.47
CA ARG A 325 7.52 -0.22 10.23
C ARG A 325 8.97 -0.56 10.54
N ILE A 326 9.46 -1.68 9.99
CA ILE A 326 10.78 -2.24 10.30
C ILE A 326 11.75 -2.00 9.14
N GLY A 327 12.89 -1.37 9.43
CA GLY A 327 14.02 -1.28 8.50
C GLY A 327 14.79 0.03 8.60
N MET A 328 16.12 -0.06 8.64
CA MET A 328 17.01 1.11 8.70
C MET A 328 18.30 0.81 7.92
N GLY A 329 18.51 1.56 6.83
CA GLY A 329 19.65 1.35 5.91
C GLY A 329 19.51 0.20 4.93
N SER A 330 18.38 -0.51 4.88
CA SER A 330 18.14 -1.66 3.99
C SER A 330 17.55 -1.26 2.62
N GLY A 331 17.09 -0.02 2.46
CA GLY A 331 16.51 0.47 1.21
C GLY A 331 17.56 0.54 0.08
N SER A 332 17.18 0.25 -1.16
CA SER A 332 18.10 0.18 -2.32
C SER A 332 18.79 1.49 -2.70
N ILE A 333 18.43 2.59 -2.05
CA ILE A 333 18.85 3.98 -2.29
C ILE A 333 19.18 4.70 -0.98
N CYS A 334 19.16 3.97 0.14
CA CYS A 334 19.46 4.48 1.46
C CYS A 334 20.93 4.20 1.76
N ILE A 335 21.65 5.22 2.23
CA ILE A 335 23.07 5.13 2.60
C ILE A 335 23.27 5.37 4.11
N THR A 336 22.19 5.36 4.91
CA THR A 336 22.25 5.61 6.36
C THR A 336 23.26 4.72 7.08
N GLN A 337 23.41 3.45 6.71
CA GLN A 337 24.39 2.56 7.35
C GLN A 337 25.83 3.02 7.10
N GLU A 338 26.15 3.46 5.89
CA GLU A 338 27.48 3.95 5.54
C GLU A 338 27.77 5.29 6.23
N VAL A 339 26.82 6.22 6.15
CA VAL A 339 27.04 7.61 6.59
C VAL A 339 26.91 7.74 8.11
N MET A 340 25.93 7.07 8.73
CA MET A 340 25.64 7.19 10.17
C MET A 340 26.22 6.04 11.01
N ALA A 341 26.83 5.03 10.38
CA ALA A 341 27.25 3.78 11.04
C ALA A 341 26.10 3.10 11.83
N CYS A 342 24.85 3.33 11.43
CA CYS A 342 23.67 2.92 12.18
C CYS A 342 22.64 2.26 11.26
N GLY A 343 22.17 1.08 11.65
CA GLY A 343 21.20 0.28 10.91
C GLY A 343 21.29 -1.19 11.32
N ARG A 344 20.61 -2.07 10.57
CA ARG A 344 20.65 -3.52 10.85
C ARG A 344 20.33 -4.35 9.61
N PRO A 345 20.94 -5.55 9.44
CA PRO A 345 20.54 -6.50 8.41
C PRO A 345 19.04 -6.82 8.49
N GLN A 346 18.34 -6.65 7.36
CA GLN A 346 16.87 -6.62 7.35
C GLN A 346 16.23 -7.90 7.87
N GLY A 347 16.76 -9.08 7.52
CA GLY A 347 16.22 -10.36 8.00
C GLY A 347 16.27 -10.46 9.52
N THR A 348 17.42 -10.09 10.10
CA THR A 348 17.62 -10.07 11.55
C THR A 348 16.77 -9.02 12.25
N ALA A 349 16.59 -7.83 11.65
CA ALA A 349 15.72 -6.80 12.18
C ALA A 349 14.26 -7.25 12.21
N VAL A 350 13.76 -7.80 11.10
CA VAL A 350 12.39 -8.31 10.99
C VAL A 350 12.13 -9.39 12.04
N TYR A 351 12.99 -10.40 12.13
CA TYR A 351 12.83 -11.50 13.08
C TYR A 351 12.79 -11.01 14.54
N ASN A 352 13.80 -10.24 14.97
CA ASN A 352 13.89 -9.83 16.37
C ASN A 352 12.78 -8.87 16.81
N VAL A 353 12.34 -7.98 15.92
CA VAL A 353 11.25 -7.05 16.22
C VAL A 353 9.91 -7.78 16.24
N THR A 354 9.63 -8.61 15.23
CA THR A 354 8.33 -9.31 15.11
C THR A 354 8.15 -10.37 16.18
N GLN A 355 9.20 -11.10 16.58
CA GLN A 355 9.14 -12.05 17.69
C GLN A 355 8.61 -11.39 18.98
N PHE A 356 8.95 -10.12 19.20
CA PHE A 356 8.45 -9.34 20.32
C PHE A 356 7.07 -8.72 20.03
N ALA A 357 6.93 -8.00 18.92
CA ALA A 357 5.71 -7.26 18.57
C ALA A 357 4.47 -8.17 18.41
N ASN A 358 4.67 -9.38 17.88
CA ASN A 358 3.59 -10.36 17.69
C ASN A 358 2.98 -10.82 19.02
N GLN A 359 3.73 -10.79 20.13
CA GLN A 359 3.19 -11.12 21.48
C GLN A 359 2.13 -10.11 21.93
N PHE A 360 2.15 -8.88 21.39
CA PHE A 360 1.18 -7.82 21.64
C PHE A 360 0.14 -7.70 20.54
N GLY A 361 0.13 -8.62 19.57
CA GLY A 361 -0.76 -8.58 18.41
C GLY A 361 -0.54 -7.35 17.52
N VAL A 362 0.67 -6.78 17.50
CA VAL A 362 1.03 -5.59 16.69
C VAL A 362 1.66 -6.05 15.38
N PRO A 363 0.98 -5.92 14.22
CA PRO A 363 1.53 -6.31 12.93
C PRO A 363 2.71 -5.43 12.54
N CYS A 364 3.64 -6.02 11.79
CA CYS A 364 4.85 -5.32 11.35
C CYS A 364 5.00 -5.37 9.84
N ILE A 365 5.45 -4.24 9.29
CA ILE A 365 5.78 -4.09 7.87
C ILE A 365 7.30 -4.21 7.71
N ALA A 366 7.76 -5.14 6.87
CA ALA A 366 9.15 -5.20 6.46
C ALA A 366 9.41 -4.20 5.32
N ASP A 367 10.16 -3.13 5.61
CA ASP A 367 10.47 -2.04 4.69
C ASP A 367 11.95 -2.01 4.30
N GLY A 368 12.22 -2.07 2.99
CA GLY A 368 13.57 -2.10 2.43
C GLY A 368 14.11 -3.51 2.15
N GLY A 369 15.06 -3.59 1.22
CA GLY A 369 15.72 -4.85 0.81
C GLY A 369 14.87 -5.81 -0.04
N VAL A 370 13.58 -5.53 -0.25
CA VAL A 370 12.69 -6.39 -1.05
C VAL A 370 12.87 -6.09 -2.54
N GLN A 371 13.17 -7.13 -3.33
CA GLN A 371 13.43 -6.99 -4.78
C GLN A 371 12.72 -8.04 -5.63
N ASN A 372 12.21 -9.11 -5.02
CA ASN A 372 11.60 -10.24 -5.70
C ASN A 372 10.65 -10.98 -4.75
N ILE A 373 9.85 -11.90 -5.29
CA ILE A 373 8.89 -12.73 -4.55
C ILE A 373 9.59 -13.50 -3.42
N GLY A 374 10.79 -14.03 -3.64
CA GLY A 374 11.54 -14.74 -2.61
C GLY A 374 11.85 -13.89 -1.37
N HIS A 375 12.15 -12.59 -1.53
CA HIS A 375 12.34 -11.69 -0.40
C HIS A 375 11.02 -11.45 0.36
N ILE A 376 9.90 -11.39 -0.36
CA ILE A 376 8.57 -11.26 0.24
C ILE A 376 8.27 -12.49 1.10
N THR A 377 8.42 -13.69 0.53
CA THR A 377 8.24 -14.96 1.23
C THR A 377 9.11 -15.02 2.49
N LYS A 378 10.40 -14.70 2.36
CA LYS A 378 11.35 -14.71 3.47
C LYS A 378 11.02 -13.70 4.57
N ALA A 379 10.59 -12.49 4.21
CA ALA A 379 10.17 -11.49 5.18
C ALA A 379 8.97 -11.99 6.02
N ILE A 380 7.98 -12.61 5.36
CA ILE A 380 6.79 -13.17 6.03
C ILE A 380 7.17 -14.35 6.92
N THR A 381 8.04 -15.27 6.46
CA THR A 381 8.51 -16.40 7.28
C THR A 381 9.28 -15.96 8.52
N LEU A 382 9.93 -14.79 8.46
CA LEU A 382 10.63 -14.20 9.60
C LEU A 382 9.70 -13.40 10.52
N GLY A 383 8.38 -13.42 10.29
CA GLY A 383 7.38 -12.86 11.19
C GLY A 383 6.72 -11.56 10.71
N ALA A 384 7.14 -10.99 9.57
CA ALA A 384 6.46 -9.81 9.03
C ALA A 384 5.00 -10.11 8.66
N SER A 385 4.14 -9.11 8.78
CA SER A 385 2.74 -9.17 8.36
C SER A 385 2.53 -8.65 6.95
N CYS A 386 3.21 -7.55 6.61
CA CYS A 386 3.22 -6.98 5.27
C CYS A 386 4.64 -6.66 4.83
N VAL A 387 4.82 -6.38 3.54
CA VAL A 387 6.07 -5.89 2.95
C VAL A 387 5.85 -4.55 2.28
N MET A 388 6.77 -3.61 2.50
CA MET A 388 6.77 -2.32 1.85
C MET A 388 7.76 -2.30 0.70
N MET A 389 7.29 -1.86 -0.46
CA MET A 389 8.04 -1.89 -1.72
C MET A 389 8.23 -0.46 -2.25
N GLY A 390 9.49 -0.08 -2.44
CA GLY A 390 9.89 1.15 -3.13
C GLY A 390 10.32 0.86 -4.56
N SER A 391 11.57 0.46 -4.76
CA SER A 391 12.19 0.24 -6.08
C SER A 391 11.50 -0.78 -6.98
N MET A 392 10.79 -1.76 -6.41
CA MET A 392 9.98 -2.72 -7.17
C MET A 392 8.79 -2.04 -7.87
N LEU A 393 8.21 -1.00 -7.26
CA LEU A 393 7.05 -0.27 -7.77
C LEU A 393 7.43 1.02 -8.48
N ALA A 394 8.60 1.60 -8.17
CA ALA A 394 9.18 2.70 -8.93
C ALA A 394 9.42 2.27 -10.40
N GLY A 395 9.11 3.15 -11.36
CA GLY A 395 9.22 2.83 -12.78
C GLY A 395 8.00 2.11 -13.35
N THR A 396 6.92 1.96 -12.58
CA THR A 396 5.64 1.49 -13.10
C THR A 396 4.83 2.65 -13.68
N THR A 397 3.81 2.35 -14.47
CA THR A 397 2.98 3.40 -15.07
C THR A 397 2.25 4.25 -14.03
N GLU A 398 1.81 3.64 -12.92
CA GLU A 398 1.09 4.29 -11.83
C GLU A 398 2.01 5.03 -10.84
N SER A 399 3.33 4.82 -10.88
CA SER A 399 4.27 5.59 -10.06
C SER A 399 4.38 7.02 -10.60
N PRO A 400 4.58 8.05 -9.76
CA PRO A 400 4.70 9.43 -10.20
C PRO A 400 5.96 9.68 -11.05
N GLY A 401 5.97 10.84 -11.73
CA GLY A 401 7.05 11.31 -12.58
C GLY A 401 7.00 10.82 -14.03
N ASP A 402 7.74 11.51 -14.88
CA ASP A 402 7.81 11.23 -16.32
C ASP A 402 8.87 10.18 -16.66
N TYR A 403 8.61 9.45 -17.74
CA TYR A 403 9.62 8.58 -18.34
C TYR A 403 10.62 9.39 -19.15
N PHE A 404 11.88 8.99 -19.09
CA PHE A 404 12.93 9.48 -19.97
C PHE A 404 13.74 8.31 -20.55
N TYR A 405 14.52 8.59 -21.59
CA TYR A 405 15.39 7.59 -22.22
C TYR A 405 16.85 7.90 -21.91
N ARG A 406 17.60 6.88 -21.51
CA ARG A 406 19.05 6.94 -21.33
C ARG A 406 19.64 5.57 -21.66
N ASP A 407 20.74 5.55 -22.40
CA ASP A 407 21.45 4.32 -22.79
C ASP A 407 20.54 3.27 -23.46
N GLY A 408 19.60 3.74 -24.30
CA GLY A 408 18.64 2.88 -25.00
C GLY A 408 17.57 2.25 -24.11
N LYS A 409 17.48 2.63 -22.83
CA LYS A 409 16.49 2.13 -21.87
C LYS A 409 15.51 3.23 -21.50
N ARG A 410 14.24 2.85 -21.34
CA ARG A 410 13.20 3.71 -20.78
C ARG A 410 13.22 3.62 -19.26
N LEU A 411 13.39 4.77 -18.60
CA LEU A 411 13.64 4.87 -17.17
C LEU A 411 12.70 5.88 -16.50
N LYS A 412 12.52 5.75 -15.18
CA LYS A 412 12.01 6.81 -14.29
C LYS A 412 13.03 7.15 -13.22
N THR A 413 12.99 8.38 -12.74
CA THR A 413 13.77 8.83 -11.58
C THR A 413 13.29 8.10 -10.32
N TYR A 414 14.24 7.67 -9.49
CA TYR A 414 13.97 7.04 -8.20
C TYR A 414 14.96 7.58 -7.18
N ARG A 415 14.47 8.18 -6.09
CA ARG A 415 15.31 8.89 -5.13
C ARG A 415 14.84 8.71 -3.70
N GLY A 416 15.79 8.75 -2.77
CA GLY A 416 15.51 8.69 -1.35
C GLY A 416 15.05 10.01 -0.78
N MET A 417 14.20 9.97 0.23
CA MET A 417 13.81 11.19 0.95
C MET A 417 14.97 11.81 1.72
N GLY A 418 16.08 11.08 1.90
CA GLY A 418 17.33 11.63 2.46
C GLY A 418 18.32 12.15 1.42
N SER A 419 17.94 12.21 0.14
CA SER A 419 18.80 12.79 -0.91
C SER A 419 18.71 14.31 -0.93
N ILE A 420 19.76 14.97 -1.42
CA ILE A 420 19.81 16.43 -1.53
C ILE A 420 18.65 16.94 -2.39
N ASP A 421 18.38 16.31 -3.53
CA ASP A 421 17.29 16.71 -4.44
C ASP A 421 15.90 16.59 -3.79
N ALA A 422 15.75 15.68 -2.83
CA ALA A 422 14.51 15.53 -2.08
C ALA A 422 14.41 16.56 -0.95
N MET A 423 15.53 16.89 -0.29
CA MET A 423 15.63 17.91 0.76
C MET A 423 15.56 19.34 0.22
N GLN A 424 15.87 19.58 -1.05
CA GLN A 424 15.84 20.91 -1.66
C GLN A 424 14.57 21.19 -2.50
N LYS A 425 13.66 20.22 -2.62
CA LYS A 425 12.51 20.30 -3.54
C LYS A 425 11.48 21.37 -3.16
N THR A 426 11.52 21.88 -1.93
CA THR A 426 10.60 22.90 -1.44
C THR A 426 11.42 24.05 -0.85
N ASP A 427 11.10 25.29 -1.21
CA ASP A 427 11.76 26.52 -0.72
C ASP A 427 11.53 26.81 0.79
N VAL A 428 10.94 25.86 1.52
CA VAL A 428 10.59 25.98 2.94
C VAL A 428 11.67 25.32 3.80
N LYS A 429 12.19 26.06 4.79
CA LYS A 429 13.04 25.50 5.86
C LYS A 429 12.23 24.47 6.66
N GLY A 430 12.69 23.22 6.74
CA GLY A 430 12.02 22.14 7.49
C GLY A 430 10.99 21.35 6.67
N ASN A 431 11.37 20.84 5.50
CA ASN A 431 10.49 19.98 4.70
C ASN A 431 10.50 18.51 5.14
N ALA A 432 9.56 17.74 4.61
CA ALA A 432 9.36 16.31 4.91
C ALA A 432 10.66 15.47 4.91
N SER A 433 11.51 15.73 3.93
CA SER A 433 12.81 15.09 3.75
C SER A 433 13.76 15.42 4.90
N THR A 434 13.95 16.71 5.22
CA THR A 434 14.83 17.12 6.34
C THR A 434 14.33 16.65 7.70
N SER A 435 13.00 16.63 7.91
CA SER A 435 12.42 16.22 9.19
C SER A 435 12.56 14.72 9.48
N ARG A 436 12.46 13.89 8.44
CA ARG A 436 12.67 12.44 8.55
C ARG A 436 14.04 12.06 9.13
N TYR A 437 15.05 12.91 8.93
CA TYR A 437 16.44 12.68 9.36
C TYR A 437 16.91 13.62 10.48
N PHE A 438 16.01 14.40 11.10
CA PHE A 438 16.31 15.34 12.19
C PHE A 438 17.37 16.40 11.81
N SER A 439 17.29 16.89 10.57
CA SER A 439 18.25 17.85 9.99
C SER A 439 17.64 19.21 9.68
N GLU A 440 16.52 19.60 10.30
CA GLU A 440 15.82 20.85 9.97
C GLU A 440 16.62 22.11 10.35
N SER A 441 17.50 22.01 11.37
CA SER A 441 18.32 23.12 11.87
C SER A 441 19.76 23.14 11.35
N ASP A 442 20.14 22.16 10.51
CA ASP A 442 21.54 22.00 10.10
C ASP A 442 21.95 23.08 9.08
N ALA A 443 23.12 23.71 9.32
CA ALA A 443 23.70 24.66 8.37
C ALA A 443 24.24 23.98 7.10
N VAL A 444 24.55 22.67 7.18
CA VAL A 444 25.04 21.83 6.09
C VAL A 444 24.27 20.51 6.12
N PHE A 445 23.55 20.19 5.05
CA PHE A 445 22.78 18.95 4.97
C PHE A 445 23.67 17.72 4.78
N VAL A 446 23.55 16.74 5.66
CA VAL A 446 24.21 15.43 5.52
C VAL A 446 23.23 14.45 4.84
N ALA A 447 23.47 14.16 3.57
CA ALA A 447 22.60 13.27 2.81
C ALA A 447 22.66 11.82 3.33
N GLN A 448 21.49 11.21 3.52
CA GLN A 448 21.34 9.80 3.93
C GLN A 448 20.67 8.93 2.85
N GLY A 449 20.46 9.50 1.66
CA GLY A 449 19.96 8.82 0.49
C GLY A 449 20.56 9.37 -0.80
N VAL A 450 20.38 8.62 -1.89
CA VAL A 450 20.85 9.01 -3.23
C VAL A 450 19.68 9.17 -4.20
N SER A 451 19.95 9.87 -5.31
CA SER A 451 19.06 9.94 -6.47
C SER A 451 19.61 9.04 -7.58
N GLY A 452 18.73 8.27 -8.21
CA GLY A 452 19.06 7.37 -9.31
C GLY A 452 17.90 7.19 -10.27
N SER A 453 17.95 6.11 -11.06
CA SER A 453 16.88 5.78 -12.00
C SER A 453 16.61 4.28 -12.02
N VAL A 454 15.37 3.91 -12.36
CA VAL A 454 14.91 2.53 -12.47
C VAL A 454 14.27 2.30 -13.82
N VAL A 455 14.39 1.07 -14.32
CA VAL A 455 13.76 0.66 -15.58
C VAL A 455 12.23 0.67 -15.50
N ASP A 456 11.59 0.94 -16.64
CA ASP A 456 10.16 0.75 -16.86
C ASP A 456 9.77 -0.71 -16.55
N LYS A 457 8.67 -0.88 -15.79
CA LYS A 457 8.12 -2.19 -15.38
C LYS A 457 6.68 -2.40 -15.86
N GLY A 458 6.13 -1.48 -16.66
CA GLY A 458 4.74 -1.50 -17.08
C GLY A 458 3.77 -1.20 -15.93
N SER A 459 2.54 -1.71 -16.02
CA SER A 459 1.48 -1.41 -15.05
C SER A 459 1.45 -2.37 -13.87
N ILE A 460 1.18 -1.81 -12.67
CA ILE A 460 0.97 -2.62 -11.47
C ILE A 460 -0.25 -3.53 -11.56
N LYS A 461 -1.20 -3.23 -12.48
CA LYS A 461 -2.37 -4.08 -12.78
C LYS A 461 -1.97 -5.47 -13.28
N LYS A 462 -0.76 -5.63 -13.81
CA LYS A 462 -0.19 -6.94 -14.16
C LYS A 462 0.86 -7.40 -13.16
N TYR A 463 1.68 -6.46 -12.68
CA TYR A 463 2.80 -6.79 -11.81
C TYR A 463 2.36 -7.28 -10.41
N ILE A 464 1.36 -6.67 -9.79
CA ILE A 464 0.86 -7.10 -8.47
C ILE A 464 0.21 -8.50 -8.56
N PRO A 465 -0.66 -8.82 -9.54
CA PRO A 465 -1.12 -10.19 -9.74
C PRO A 465 0.02 -11.20 -9.94
N TYR A 466 1.11 -10.82 -10.62
CA TYR A 466 2.30 -11.67 -10.73
C TYR A 466 2.94 -11.94 -9.34
N LEU A 467 3.12 -10.91 -8.51
CA LEU A 467 3.63 -11.07 -7.15
C LEU A 467 2.68 -11.91 -6.27
N TYR A 468 1.37 -11.68 -6.39
CA TYR A 468 0.33 -12.42 -5.69
C TYR A 468 0.41 -13.92 -6.01
N ASN A 469 0.35 -14.28 -7.29
CA ASN A 469 0.42 -15.67 -7.73
C ASN A 469 1.77 -16.31 -7.36
N GLY A 470 2.87 -15.57 -7.50
CA GLY A 470 4.19 -16.05 -7.11
C GLY A 470 4.30 -16.36 -5.61
N LEU A 471 3.69 -15.54 -4.75
CA LEU A 471 3.65 -15.79 -3.31
C LEU A 471 2.74 -16.98 -2.97
N GLN A 472 1.61 -17.16 -3.68
CA GLN A 472 0.78 -18.35 -3.54
C GLN A 472 1.56 -19.63 -3.89
N HIS A 473 2.30 -19.64 -4.99
CA HIS A 473 3.18 -20.76 -5.35
C HIS A 473 4.27 -21.00 -4.31
N SER A 474 4.89 -19.94 -3.78
CA SER A 474 5.88 -20.08 -2.71
C SER A 474 5.29 -20.74 -1.46
N CYS A 475 4.08 -20.35 -1.05
CA CYS A 475 3.37 -20.98 0.08
C CYS A 475 3.00 -22.44 -0.21
N GLN A 476 2.59 -22.72 -1.45
CA GLN A 476 2.28 -24.08 -1.90
C GLN A 476 3.52 -24.98 -1.78
N ASP A 477 4.68 -24.56 -2.30
CA ASP A 477 5.92 -25.34 -2.24
C ASP A 477 6.38 -25.60 -0.79
N ILE A 478 6.15 -24.64 0.10
CA ILE A 478 6.41 -24.80 1.55
C ILE A 478 5.35 -25.70 2.22
N GLY A 479 4.18 -25.89 1.60
CA GLY A 479 3.11 -26.74 2.10
C GLY A 479 2.16 -26.05 3.10
N VAL A 480 1.92 -24.73 2.94
CA VAL A 480 1.00 -23.94 3.77
C VAL A 480 -0.08 -23.25 2.95
N LYS A 481 -1.31 -23.21 3.49
CA LYS A 481 -2.53 -22.71 2.82
C LYS A 481 -2.79 -21.23 3.10
N SER A 482 -1.98 -20.58 3.93
CA SER A 482 -2.05 -19.13 4.10
C SER A 482 -0.75 -18.53 4.62
N VAL A 483 -0.58 -17.21 4.47
CA VAL A 483 0.53 -16.46 5.09
C VAL A 483 0.45 -16.47 6.62
N LEU A 484 -0.74 -16.64 7.20
CA LEU A 484 -0.91 -16.83 8.64
C LEU A 484 -0.34 -18.19 9.07
N GLU A 485 -0.75 -19.27 8.38
CA GLU A 485 -0.23 -20.62 8.62
C GLU A 485 1.29 -20.68 8.39
N LEU A 486 1.81 -19.96 7.39
CA LEU A 486 3.26 -19.85 7.15
C LEU A 486 4.00 -19.34 8.38
N ARG A 487 3.45 -18.31 9.06
CA ARG A 487 4.02 -17.76 10.29
C ARG A 487 3.92 -18.74 11.45
N GLU A 488 2.73 -19.30 11.69
CA GLU A 488 2.50 -20.26 12.78
C GLU A 488 3.39 -21.51 12.67
N LYS A 489 3.58 -22.02 11.46
CA LYS A 489 4.45 -23.17 11.19
C LYS A 489 5.94 -22.81 11.22
N SER A 490 6.31 -21.56 10.92
CA SER A 490 7.66 -21.06 11.14
C SER A 490 7.99 -20.98 12.63
N ASP A 491 7.10 -20.38 13.43
CA ASP A 491 7.26 -20.19 14.87
C ASP A 491 7.30 -21.52 15.64
N SER A 492 6.51 -22.52 15.21
CA SER A 492 6.55 -23.87 15.80
C SER A 492 7.73 -24.72 15.32
N GLY A 493 8.54 -24.22 14.39
CA GLY A 493 9.68 -24.95 13.81
C GLY A 493 9.29 -26.08 12.85
N GLU A 494 8.04 -26.12 12.38
CA GLU A 494 7.61 -27.06 11.33
C GLU A 494 8.19 -26.69 9.97
N VAL A 495 8.13 -25.40 9.60
CA VAL A 495 8.85 -24.87 8.44
C VAL A 495 10.34 -24.86 8.76
N ARG A 496 11.13 -25.35 7.80
CA ARG A 496 12.58 -25.54 7.96
C ARG A 496 13.34 -24.61 7.03
N PHE A 497 14.55 -24.27 7.40
CA PHE A 497 15.39 -23.30 6.69
C PHE A 497 16.79 -23.85 6.48
N GLU A 498 17.51 -23.27 5.52
CA GLU A 498 18.89 -23.62 5.24
C GLU A 498 19.73 -22.37 5.01
N TYR A 499 20.93 -22.31 5.58
CA TYR A 499 21.84 -21.19 5.37
C TYR A 499 22.48 -21.27 3.98
N ARG A 500 22.63 -20.13 3.30
CA ARG A 500 23.28 -20.03 2.00
C ARG A 500 24.66 -19.40 2.15
N THR A 501 25.68 -20.23 1.99
CA THR A 501 27.04 -19.73 1.73
C THR A 501 27.08 -18.90 0.45
N PRO A 502 28.09 -18.04 0.25
CA PRO A 502 28.25 -17.31 -1.01
C PRO A 502 28.21 -18.20 -2.26
N SER A 503 28.78 -19.42 -2.19
CA SER A 503 28.71 -20.41 -3.26
C SER A 503 27.27 -20.87 -3.54
N ALA A 504 26.49 -21.19 -2.50
CA ALA A 504 25.08 -21.55 -2.64
C ALA A 504 24.20 -20.37 -3.12
N GLN A 505 24.65 -19.13 -2.86
CA GLN A 505 23.99 -17.94 -3.40
C GLN A 505 24.15 -17.84 -4.92
N LEU A 506 25.38 -18.06 -5.41
CA LEU A 506 25.69 -18.10 -6.84
C LEU A 506 24.98 -19.25 -7.55
N GLU A 507 24.98 -20.46 -6.95
CA GLU A 507 24.30 -21.64 -7.49
C GLU A 507 22.78 -21.45 -7.59
N GLY A 508 22.15 -20.83 -6.58
CA GLY A 508 20.70 -20.58 -6.66
C GLY A 508 20.30 -19.45 -7.62
N GLY A 509 21.27 -18.75 -8.23
CA GLY A 509 21.03 -17.72 -9.25
C GLY A 509 21.10 -18.27 -10.68
N VAL A 510 21.10 -17.37 -11.67
CA VAL A 510 21.44 -17.76 -13.06
C VAL A 510 22.96 -17.87 -13.16
N HIS A 511 23.48 -19.01 -13.58
CA HIS A 511 24.92 -19.24 -13.75
C HIS A 511 25.22 -20.13 -14.97
N ASN A 512 26.48 -20.15 -15.43
CA ASN A 512 26.97 -20.96 -16.55
C ASN A 512 26.29 -20.73 -17.92
N LEU A 513 25.93 -19.48 -18.24
CA LEU A 513 25.37 -19.10 -19.54
C LEU A 513 26.20 -17.98 -20.19
N HIS A 514 26.26 -17.96 -21.53
CA HIS A 514 26.87 -16.85 -22.27
C HIS A 514 26.05 -15.56 -22.17
N SER A 515 24.72 -15.66 -22.26
CA SER A 515 23.76 -14.57 -22.08
C SER A 515 22.40 -15.13 -21.65
N TYR A 516 21.54 -14.28 -21.07
CA TYR A 516 20.17 -14.65 -20.69
C TYR A 516 19.24 -13.43 -20.73
N GLU A 517 17.95 -13.68 -20.98
CA GLU A 517 16.90 -12.68 -20.88
C GLU A 517 16.00 -13.01 -19.69
N LYS A 518 15.93 -12.11 -18.71
CA LYS A 518 15.13 -12.30 -17.49
C LYS A 518 13.70 -11.77 -17.68
N ARG A 519 12.89 -12.47 -18.46
CA ARG A 519 11.47 -12.14 -18.67
C ARG A 519 10.60 -12.80 -17.61
N LEU A 520 10.29 -12.07 -16.55
CA LEU A 520 9.58 -12.61 -15.39
C LEU A 520 8.04 -12.56 -15.51
N PHE A 521 7.51 -11.56 -16.22
CA PHE A 521 6.07 -11.35 -16.41
C PHE A 521 5.82 -10.49 -17.66
N ASN A 522 4.56 -10.42 -18.11
CA ASN A 522 4.11 -9.70 -19.31
C ASN A 522 3.00 -8.69 -19.01
#